data_AF-A0A3B4FDM3-F1
#
_entry.id   AF-A0A3B4FDM3-F1
#
_cell.length_a   1.000
_cell.length_b   1.000
_cell.length_c   1.000
_cell.angle_alpha   90.00
_cell.angle_beta   90.00
_cell.angle_gamma   90.00
#
_symmetry.space_group_name_H-M   'P 1'
#
loop_
_entity.id
_entity.type
_entity.pdbx_description
1 polymer ?
#
loop_
_entity_poly.entity_id
_entity_poly.type
_entity_poly.pdbx_seq_one_letter_code
_entity_poly.pdbx_strand_id
1 'polypeptide(L)'
;MVEWTGAELSAITYLWGKIYVAEIGSQALSRLLIVYQWTQRYFQVFGNLSTNATIMRNPKVNMDNIKQTYLRVDPDNFRVLSEIVAFCVASKFGPQVFAPDVQMTWQTFLAVVVSALGKQYH
;
A
#
# COMPACT_ATOMS: atom_id res chain seq x y z
N MET A 1 -7.87 16.28 -13.56
CA MET A 1 -8.88 15.55 -12.76
C MET A 1 -9.12 14.25 -13.50
N VAL A 2 -9.02 13.09 -12.85
CA VAL A 2 -9.31 11.82 -13.53
C VAL A 2 -10.82 11.67 -13.61
N GLU A 3 -11.33 11.41 -14.81
CA GLU A 3 -12.75 11.10 -15.03
C GLU A 3 -12.91 9.58 -15.00
N TRP A 4 -13.80 9.10 -14.13
CA TRP A 4 -14.04 7.67 -13.96
C TRP A 4 -15.29 7.25 -14.72
N THR A 5 -15.19 6.17 -15.47
CA THR A 5 -16.34 5.49 -16.06
C THR A 5 -17.11 4.70 -14.99
N GLY A 6 -18.39 4.40 -15.24
CA GLY A 6 -19.18 3.56 -14.32
C GLY A 6 -18.61 2.14 -14.15
N ALA A 7 -17.97 1.60 -15.19
CA ALA A 7 -17.30 0.31 -15.14
C ALA A 7 -16.08 0.34 -14.21
N GLU A 8 -15.26 1.40 -14.29
CA GLU A 8 -14.08 1.56 -13.43
C GLU A 8 -14.47 1.72 -11.96
N LEU A 9 -15.49 2.55 -11.66
CA LEU A 9 -15.99 2.69 -10.28
C LEU A 9 -16.51 1.36 -9.74
N SER A 10 -17.21 0.59 -10.56
CA SER A 10 -17.70 -0.75 -10.20
C SER A 10 -16.54 -1.72 -9.95
N ALA A 11 -15.49 -1.68 -10.77
CA ALA A 11 -14.31 -2.52 -10.59
C ALA A 11 -13.54 -2.17 -9.30
N ILE A 12 -13.35 -0.88 -9.01
CA ILE A 12 -12.69 -0.39 -7.78
C ILE A 12 -13.46 -0.85 -6.55
N THR A 13 -14.76 -0.61 -6.52
CA THR A 13 -15.62 -0.95 -5.37
C THR A 13 -15.73 -2.46 -5.16
N TYR A 14 -15.84 -3.23 -6.25
CA TYR A 14 -15.84 -4.68 -6.22
C TYR A 14 -14.54 -5.24 -5.64
N LEU A 15 -13.39 -4.76 -6.11
CA LEU A 15 -12.09 -5.20 -5.62
C LEU A 15 -11.89 -4.80 -4.16
N TRP A 16 -12.23 -3.56 -3.80
CA TRP A 16 -12.15 -3.07 -2.43
C TRP A 16 -13.01 -3.88 -1.46
N GLY A 17 -14.21 -4.28 -1.88
CA GLY A 17 -15.10 -5.12 -1.07
C GLY A 17 -14.54 -6.51 -0.74
N LYS A 18 -13.55 -6.99 -1.50
CA LYS A 18 -12.85 -8.25 -1.22
C LYS A 18 -11.59 -8.08 -0.37
N ILE A 19 -11.04 -6.87 -0.31
CA ILE A 19 -9.79 -6.60 0.39
C ILE A 19 -10.04 -6.59 1.89
N TYR A 20 -9.40 -7.52 2.60
CA TYR A 20 -9.26 -7.42 4.04
C TYR A 20 -8.07 -6.51 4.39
N VAL A 21 -8.36 -5.27 4.77
CA VAL A 21 -7.37 -4.20 4.95
C VAL A 21 -6.30 -4.55 5.98
N ALA A 22 -6.66 -5.21 7.08
CA ALA A 22 -5.69 -5.58 8.11
C ALA A 22 -4.64 -6.56 7.58
N GLU A 23 -5.06 -7.58 6.80
CA GLU A 23 -4.17 -8.56 6.19
C GLU A 23 -3.33 -7.95 5.07
N ILE A 24 -3.96 -7.31 4.08
CA ILE A 24 -3.22 -6.73 2.95
C ILE A 24 -2.31 -5.61 3.41
N GLY A 25 -2.75 -4.80 4.39
CA GLY A 25 -1.98 -3.74 4.98
C GLY A 25 -0.73 -4.22 5.72
N SER A 26 -0.85 -5.25 6.57
CA SER A 26 0.33 -5.80 7.26
C SER A 26 1.32 -6.45 6.29
N GLN A 27 0.82 -7.15 5.26
CA GLN A 27 1.65 -7.73 4.20
C GLN A 27 2.37 -6.65 3.39
N ALA A 28 1.66 -5.60 2.99
CA ALA A 28 2.22 -4.48 2.24
C ALA A 28 3.28 -3.74 3.07
N LEU A 29 3.01 -3.46 4.35
CA LEU A 29 3.95 -2.76 5.20
C LEU A 29 5.21 -3.59 5.49
N SER A 30 5.06 -4.89 5.73
CA SER A 30 6.22 -5.78 5.89
C SER A 30 7.08 -5.82 4.62
N ARG A 31 6.45 -5.92 3.44
CA ARG A 31 7.16 -5.90 2.15
C ARG A 31 7.84 -4.56 1.88
N LEU A 32 7.21 -3.44 2.24
CA LEU A 32 7.81 -2.10 2.14
C LEU A 32 9.14 -2.04 2.90
N LEU A 33 9.14 -2.48 4.16
CA LEU A 33 10.32 -2.43 5.02
C LEU A 33 11.43 -3.39 4.59
N ILE A 34 11.08 -4.52 3.94
CA ILE A 34 12.03 -5.51 3.43
C ILE A 34 12.63 -5.08 2.08
N VAL A 35 11.79 -4.70 1.13
CA VAL A 35 12.20 -4.39 -0.26
C VAL A 35 12.82 -3.00 -0.35
N TYR A 36 12.24 -2.03 0.35
CA TYR A 36 12.66 -0.63 0.33
C TYR A 36 13.18 -0.22 1.69
N GLN A 37 14.35 -0.76 2.07
CA GLN A 37 14.92 -0.64 3.41
C GLN A 37 15.10 0.80 3.91
N TRP A 38 15.28 1.78 3.01
CA TRP A 38 15.37 3.20 3.39
C TRP A 38 14.09 3.72 4.07
N THR A 39 12.94 3.10 3.83
CA THR A 39 11.66 3.46 4.45
C THR A 39 11.64 3.16 5.95
N GLN A 40 12.50 2.25 6.44
CA GLN A 40 12.60 1.90 7.86
C GLN A 40 12.90 3.13 8.75
N ARG A 41 13.52 4.18 8.20
CA ARG A 41 13.79 5.45 8.93
C ARG A 41 12.53 6.08 9.54
N TYR A 42 11.36 5.85 8.95
CA TYR A 42 10.08 6.38 9.43
C TYR A 42 9.45 5.54 10.56
N PHE A 43 9.90 4.29 10.72
CA PHE A 43 9.29 3.29 11.59
C PHE A 43 10.16 2.92 12.79
N GLN A 44 11.08 3.79 13.21
CA GLN A 44 11.97 3.52 14.36
C GLN A 44 11.20 3.16 15.65
N VAL A 45 10.01 3.72 15.84
CA VAL A 45 9.11 3.44 16.98
C VAL A 45 8.58 1.99 17.00
N PHE A 46 8.71 1.26 15.89
CA PHE A 46 8.32 -0.15 15.81
C PHE A 46 9.38 -1.08 16.42
N GLY A 47 10.55 -0.55 16.81
CA GLY A 47 11.61 -1.33 17.44
C GLY A 47 12.50 -2.03 16.42
N ASN A 48 12.77 -3.32 16.62
CA ASN A 48 13.75 -4.03 15.80
C ASN A 48 13.20 -4.36 14.40
N LEU A 49 13.78 -3.73 13.37
CA LEU A 49 13.51 -3.96 11.94
C LEU A 49 14.75 -4.42 11.16
N SER A 50 15.79 -4.93 11.84
CA SER A 50 17.10 -5.20 11.21
C SER A 50 17.14 -6.43 10.29
N THR A 51 16.16 -7.33 10.38
CA THR A 51 16.11 -8.58 9.59
C THR A 51 14.71 -8.86 9.09
N ASN A 52 14.58 -9.62 8.00
CA ASN A 52 13.26 -10.02 7.48
C ASN A 52 12.43 -10.78 8.54
N ALA A 53 13.08 -11.65 9.31
CA ALA A 53 12.41 -12.42 10.36
C ALA A 53 11.90 -11.53 11.51
N THR A 54 12.66 -10.49 11.89
CA THR A 54 12.22 -9.55 12.92
C THR A 54 11.09 -8.67 12.42
N ILE A 55 11.12 -8.21 11.16
CA ILE A 55 10.03 -7.45 10.55
C ILE A 55 8.75 -8.28 10.50
N MET A 56 8.80 -9.51 9.97
CA MET A 56 7.61 -10.36 9.80
C MET A 56 6.97 -10.82 11.11
N ARG A 57 7.74 -10.88 12.20
CA ARG A 57 7.24 -11.27 13.53
C ARG A 57 6.87 -10.08 14.42
N ASN A 58 7.04 -8.86 13.94
CA ASN A 58 6.81 -7.66 14.75
C ASN A 58 5.32 -7.28 14.74
N PRO A 59 4.61 -7.37 15.89
CA PRO A 59 3.18 -7.05 15.96
C PRO A 59 2.89 -5.56 15.72
N LYS A 60 3.90 -4.69 15.85
CA LYS A 60 3.76 -3.26 15.56
C LYS A 60 3.71 -2.97 14.06
N VAL A 61 4.18 -3.87 13.20
CA VAL A 61 4.13 -3.76 11.73
C VAL A 61 2.72 -4.06 11.24
N ASN A 62 1.78 -3.19 11.59
CA ASN A 62 0.39 -3.21 11.14
C ASN A 62 -0.08 -1.79 10.78
N MET A 63 -1.21 -1.69 10.07
CA MET A 63 -1.76 -0.40 9.61
C MET A 63 -2.31 0.47 10.74
N ASP A 64 -2.80 -0.10 11.84
CA ASP A 64 -3.34 0.65 12.98
C ASP A 64 -2.27 1.50 13.67
N ASN A 65 -1.03 1.02 13.69
CA ASN A 65 0.10 1.68 14.32
C ASN A 65 0.79 2.71 13.42
N ILE A 66 0.36 2.87 12.16
CA ILE A 66 1.03 3.78 11.22
C ILE A 66 0.96 5.25 11.68
N LYS A 67 -0.08 5.62 12.43
CA LYS A 67 -0.25 6.97 13.00
C LYS A 67 0.80 7.35 14.04
N GLN A 68 1.49 6.36 14.62
CA GLN A 68 2.55 6.57 15.61
C GLN A 68 3.90 6.92 14.97
N THR A 69 3.99 6.90 13.63
CA THR A 69 5.22 7.15 12.89
C THR A 69 5.44 8.63 12.58
N TYR A 70 6.70 9.01 12.36
CA TYR A 70 7.04 10.39 12.00
C TYR A 70 6.50 10.73 10.60
N LEU A 71 5.48 11.59 10.55
CA LEU A 71 4.66 11.89 9.37
C LEU A 71 5.32 12.82 8.32
N ARG A 72 6.63 13.11 8.41
CA ARG A 72 7.35 13.81 7.33
C ARG A 72 7.90 12.81 6.32
N VAL A 73 6.99 12.10 5.67
CA VAL A 73 7.33 11.09 4.66
C VAL A 73 7.70 11.82 3.37
N ASP A 74 8.79 11.40 2.72
CA ASP A 74 9.13 11.91 1.40
C ASP A 74 8.06 11.43 0.40
N PRO A 75 7.41 12.34 -0.37
CA PRO A 75 6.30 12.00 -1.28
C PRO A 75 6.58 10.83 -2.22
N ASP A 76 7.83 10.64 -2.65
CA ASP A 76 8.20 9.52 -3.52
C ASP A 76 7.93 8.16 -2.87
N ASN A 77 7.92 8.09 -1.54
CA ASN A 77 7.62 6.84 -0.83
C ASN A 77 6.13 6.45 -0.90
N PHE A 78 5.22 7.38 -1.20
CA PHE A 78 3.82 7.02 -1.44
C PHE A 78 3.67 6.20 -2.72
N ARG A 79 4.47 6.49 -3.76
CA ARG A 79 4.47 5.73 -5.00
C ARG A 79 4.89 4.28 -4.75
N VAL A 80 6.02 4.06 -4.07
CA VAL A 80 6.51 2.69 -3.80
C VAL A 80 5.57 1.89 -2.88
N LEU A 81 4.91 2.56 -1.92
CA LEU A 81 3.87 1.93 -1.11
C LEU A 81 2.69 1.48 -1.98
N SER A 82 2.25 2.33 -2.92
CA SER A 82 1.15 2.00 -3.82
C SER A 82 1.44 0.77 -4.69
N GLU A 83 2.67 0.66 -5.21
CA GLU A 83 3.12 -0.49 -6.01
C GLU A 83 3.10 -1.79 -5.20
N ILE A 84 3.55 -1.73 -3.94
CA ILE A 84 3.51 -2.88 -3.04
C ILE A 84 2.07 -3.28 -2.69
N VAL A 85 1.17 -2.32 -2.47
CA VAL A 85 -0.25 -2.60 -2.23
C VAL A 85 -0.84 -3.33 -3.43
N ALA A 86 -0.61 -2.83 -4.65
CA ALA A 86 -1.06 -3.50 -5.87
C ALA A 86 -0.49 -4.92 -6.00
N PHE A 87 0.79 -5.11 -5.69
CA PHE A 87 1.43 -6.43 -5.69
C PHE A 87 0.78 -7.39 -4.68
N CYS A 88 0.47 -6.93 -3.46
CA CYS A 88 -0.16 -7.77 -2.43
C CYS A 88 -1.58 -8.17 -2.84
N VAL A 89 -2.34 -7.23 -3.41
CA VAL A 89 -3.69 -7.50 -3.95
C VAL A 89 -3.62 -8.53 -5.08
N ALA A 90 -2.71 -8.34 -6.05
CA ALA A 90 -2.51 -9.27 -7.15
C ALA A 90 -2.13 -10.68 -6.64
N SER A 91 -1.20 -10.75 -5.68
CA SER A 91 -0.75 -12.02 -5.10
C SER A 91 -1.86 -12.74 -4.34
N LYS A 92 -2.78 -12.01 -3.69
CA LYS A 92 -3.88 -12.60 -2.91
C LYS A 92 -5.00 -13.14 -3.79
N PHE A 93 -5.41 -12.38 -4.80
CA PHE A 93 -6.61 -12.72 -5.58
C PHE A 93 -6.32 -13.37 -6.93
N GLY A 94 -5.06 -13.33 -7.39
CA GLY A 94 -4.64 -13.94 -8.64
C GLY A 94 -5.29 -13.32 -9.89
N PRO A 95 -4.98 -13.86 -11.08
CA PRO A 95 -5.39 -13.25 -12.36
C PRO A 95 -6.89 -13.37 -12.65
N GLN A 96 -7.62 -14.24 -11.94
CA GLN A 96 -9.06 -14.41 -12.12
C GLN A 96 -9.86 -13.21 -11.60
N VAL A 97 -9.38 -12.58 -10.52
CA VAL A 97 -10.03 -11.43 -9.88
C VAL A 97 -9.27 -10.15 -10.22
N PHE A 98 -7.94 -10.22 -10.29
CA PHE A 98 -7.07 -9.10 -10.65
C PHE A 98 -6.63 -9.23 -12.12
N ALA A 99 -7.63 -9.27 -13.01
CA ALA A 99 -7.42 -9.32 -14.46
C ALA A 99 -6.76 -8.02 -14.97
N PRO A 100 -6.15 -8.00 -16.18
CA PRO A 100 -5.43 -6.84 -16.69
C PRO A 100 -6.21 -5.52 -16.65
N ASP A 101 -7.50 -5.54 -17.00
CA ASP A 101 -8.35 -4.33 -16.98
C ASP A 101 -8.59 -3.84 -15.54
N VAL A 102 -8.88 -4.76 -14.62
CA VAL A 102 -9.05 -4.45 -13.19
C VAL A 102 -7.74 -3.93 -12.59
N GLN A 103 -6.60 -4.53 -12.96
CA GLN A 103 -5.28 -4.07 -12.56
C GLN A 103 -5.01 -2.66 -13.06
N MET A 104 -5.30 -2.37 -14.33
CA MET A 104 -5.12 -1.03 -14.90
C MET A 104 -5.95 0.00 -14.15
N THR A 105 -7.24 -0.26 -13.95
CA THR A 105 -8.12 0.62 -13.17
C THR A 105 -7.61 0.83 -11.74
N TRP A 106 -7.17 -0.25 -11.08
CA TRP A 106 -6.65 -0.19 -9.72
C TRP A 106 -5.35 0.63 -9.62
N GLN A 107 -4.45 0.48 -10.59
CA GLN A 107 -3.22 1.26 -10.65
C GLN A 107 -3.50 2.75 -10.88
N THR A 108 -4.43 3.08 -11.78
CA THR A 108 -4.87 4.47 -11.98
C THR A 108 -5.47 5.05 -10.69
N PHE A 109 -6.25 4.25 -9.96
CA PHE A 109 -6.84 4.67 -8.69
C PHE A 109 -5.76 4.99 -7.66
N LEU A 110 -4.79 4.09 -7.51
CA LEU A 110 -3.65 4.29 -6.63
C LEU A 110 -2.79 5.50 -7.02
N ALA A 111 -2.59 5.76 -8.31
CA ALA A 111 -1.87 6.95 -8.77
C ALA A 111 -2.60 8.25 -8.37
N VAL A 112 -3.94 8.27 -8.44
CA VAL A 112 -4.74 9.40 -7.95
C VAL A 112 -4.59 9.57 -6.44
N VAL A 113 -4.58 8.47 -5.67
CA VAL A 113 -4.35 8.51 -4.22
C VAL A 113 -2.96 9.06 -3.89
N VAL A 114 -1.91 8.58 -4.57
CA VAL A 114 -0.54 9.06 -4.40
C VAL A 114 -0.43 10.55 -4.71
N SER A 115 -1.03 10.99 -5.81
CA SER A 115 -1.08 12.42 -6.17
C SER A 115 -1.79 13.25 -5.09
N ALA A 116 -2.92 12.76 -4.56
CA ALA A 116 -3.65 13.44 -3.49
C ALA A 116 -2.86 13.53 -2.18
N LEU A 117 -2.11 12.50 -1.81
CA LEU A 117 -1.23 12.50 -0.63
C LEU A 117 -0.04 13.46 -0.82
N GLY A 118 0.55 13.50 -2.01
CA GLY A 118 1.67 14.39 -2.33
C GLY A 118 1.30 15.88 -2.30
N LYS A 119 0.04 16.25 -2.55
CA LYS A 119 -0.44 17.63 -2.45
C LYS A 119 -0.35 18.24 -1.05
N GLN A 120 -0.14 17.45 0.00
CA GLN A 120 0.07 18.01 1.34
C GLN A 120 1.50 18.55 1.54
N TYR A 121 2.40 18.30 0.59
CA TYR A 121 3.81 18.67 0.63
C TYR A 121 4.16 19.83 -0.32
N HIS A 122 3.19 20.31 -1.11
CA HIS A 122 3.33 21.39 -2.11
C HIS A 122 2.10 22.29 -2.10
#